data_AF-A0A5D1K7L4-F1
#
_entry.id   AF-A0A5D1K7L4-F1
#
_cell.length_a   1.000
_cell.length_b   1.000
_cell.length_c   1.000
_cell.angle_alpha   90.00
_cell.angle_beta   90.00
_cell.angle_gamma   90.00
#
_symmetry.space_group_name_H-M   'P 1'
#
loop_
_entity.id
_entity.type
_entity.pdbx_description
1 polymer ?
#
loop_
_entity_poly.entity_id
_entity_poly.type
_entity_poly.pdbx_seq_one_letter_code
_entity_poly.pdbx_strand_id
1 'polypeptide(L)'
;MGKEIPFPQDEYGLSKDRAADVRRAFHYQDTVGAQLLIGSLQDNSYVEIWFEHYEDIIAVKENGLIDVYQVKTKSSESKWKSNDKSVIDSINRFCDLEKKYSKSIRRYFFYSNNDVYIPQSSSNSIDDIIRSPLSIKDLIINEKVDAEIEPSLNKWIDRIQQPFAIIKAVLTKMEYIKGKSLTGFQYEVAAELSTLPKINALPQHVVKDISDSLLTIINRANSLDTSAIELYLSITTTNGLSENQNINKRITINEARKVVYKIPNKIFYKKIKSSLVAVSIIVILSFLAFYNLKPESLLERSIRILKSAKDTSIPPEFDEAVSAIRNNKFPLDNIDLSGANFQCKDLSSLTLRRGIFIGIRGTGVNFDSSNLYLAQFGRFSELNASSFKNALMDESNFENANMIGSSLNNTIARSANFKNATLNGANLSNGDFTSSDFSKVNFTQAELNSTNMRYTILTEANLQDVNVSNADLRDTIGLDQKMLDKTCFSPKNPPIVSAPLIINARSCYNNESKHKERQIMQHALKVVGMMSILNGFCDKGKVINRPPDIPSRPDLNIEIPISSNDI
;
A
#
# COMPACT_ATOMS: atom_id res chain seq x y z
N MET A 1 2.53 36.93 -31.55
CA MET A 1 2.10 35.64 -32.13
C MET A 1 3.08 34.57 -31.67
N GLY A 2 2.88 34.05 -30.45
CA GLY A 2 3.69 32.96 -29.90
C GLY A 2 2.96 31.64 -30.16
N LYS A 3 3.59 30.75 -30.92
CA LYS A 3 3.10 29.38 -31.11
C LYS A 3 3.30 28.62 -29.81
N GLU A 4 2.20 28.20 -29.19
CA GLU A 4 2.20 27.14 -28.18
C GLU A 4 2.78 25.87 -28.81
N ILE A 5 3.79 25.31 -28.17
CA ILE A 5 4.31 23.99 -28.48
C ILE A 5 3.34 22.99 -27.83
N PRO A 6 2.67 22.10 -28.59
CA PRO A 6 1.76 21.14 -28.00
C PRO A 6 2.57 20.09 -27.23
N PHE A 7 2.25 19.92 -25.95
CA PHE A 7 2.70 18.75 -25.19
C PHE A 7 2.17 17.48 -25.88
N PRO A 8 2.97 16.41 -26.02
CA PRO A 8 2.51 15.16 -26.59
C PRO A 8 1.33 14.63 -25.78
N GLN A 9 0.25 14.30 -26.47
CA GLN A 9 -0.88 13.61 -25.83
C GLN A 9 -0.42 12.27 -25.28
N ASP A 10 -0.85 12.01 -24.05
CA ASP A 10 -0.52 10.85 -23.24
C ASP A 10 -0.93 9.52 -23.93
N GLU A 11 0.05 8.68 -24.24
CA GLU A 11 -0.16 7.30 -24.74
C GLU A 11 -0.40 6.29 -23.59
N TYR A 12 -0.58 6.76 -22.36
CA TYR A 12 -1.00 5.96 -21.22
C TYR A 12 -2.35 6.48 -20.72
N GLY A 13 -3.43 5.90 -21.24
CA GLY A 13 -4.82 6.21 -20.90
C GLY A 13 -5.22 5.93 -19.44
N LEU A 14 -4.56 6.58 -18.48
CA LEU A 14 -4.93 6.61 -17.08
C LEU A 14 -5.60 7.95 -16.80
N SER A 15 -6.94 7.95 -16.82
CA SER A 15 -7.69 9.09 -16.31
C SER A 15 -7.30 9.35 -14.85
N LYS A 16 -7.07 10.63 -14.53
CA LYS A 16 -6.49 11.13 -13.27
C LYS A 16 -7.27 10.77 -11.98
N ASP A 17 -8.45 10.15 -12.06
CA ASP A 17 -9.28 9.83 -10.88
C ASP A 17 -9.70 8.36 -10.72
N ARG A 18 -9.80 7.56 -11.80
CA ARG A 18 -10.26 6.16 -11.68
C ARG A 18 -9.31 5.31 -10.86
N ALA A 19 -8.00 5.55 -10.96
CA ALA A 19 -7.01 4.80 -10.21
C ALA A 19 -7.08 5.11 -8.70
N ALA A 20 -7.45 6.34 -8.30
CA ALA A 20 -7.57 6.71 -6.89
C ALA A 20 -8.81 6.10 -6.24
N ASP A 21 -9.95 6.13 -6.93
CA ASP A 21 -11.18 5.50 -6.45
C ASP A 21 -11.05 3.97 -6.38
N VAL A 22 -10.40 3.36 -7.37
CA VAL A 22 -10.10 1.92 -7.37
C VAL A 22 -9.18 1.56 -6.21
N ARG A 23 -8.09 2.31 -5.97
CA ARG A 23 -7.21 2.12 -4.81
C ARG A 23 -7.97 2.25 -3.49
N ARG A 24 -8.81 3.28 -3.36
CA ARG A 24 -9.62 3.50 -2.16
C ARG A 24 -10.60 2.35 -1.92
N ALA A 25 -11.20 1.79 -2.97
CA ALA A 25 -12.06 0.61 -2.88
C ALA A 25 -11.30 -0.63 -2.36
N PHE A 26 -10.06 -0.85 -2.83
CA PHE A 26 -9.20 -1.91 -2.31
C PHE A 26 -8.92 -1.75 -0.82
N HIS A 27 -8.49 -0.56 -0.40
CA HIS A 27 -8.23 -0.29 1.02
C HIS A 27 -9.46 -0.45 1.89
N TYR A 28 -10.62 -0.07 1.36
CA TYR A 28 -11.87 -0.25 2.07
C TYR A 28 -12.20 -1.74 2.24
N GLN A 29 -12.03 -2.57 1.20
CA GLN A 29 -12.17 -4.04 1.29
C GLN A 29 -11.17 -4.65 2.29
N ASP A 30 -9.89 -4.25 2.24
CA ASP A 30 -8.86 -4.71 3.17
C ASP A 30 -9.25 -4.39 4.63
N THR A 31 -9.81 -3.20 4.85
CA THR A 31 -10.32 -2.76 6.15
C THR A 31 -11.49 -3.62 6.60
N VAL A 32 -12.49 -3.84 5.75
CA VAL A 32 -13.63 -4.73 6.07
C VAL A 32 -13.15 -6.13 6.43
N GLY A 33 -12.18 -6.66 5.69
CA GLY A 33 -11.52 -7.93 6.01
C GLY A 33 -10.91 -7.94 7.41
N ALA A 34 -10.19 -6.87 7.77
CA ALA A 34 -9.60 -6.73 9.10
C ALA A 34 -10.68 -6.66 10.20
N GLN A 35 -11.76 -5.92 9.98
CA GLN A 35 -12.88 -5.82 10.92
C GLN A 35 -13.51 -7.19 11.18
N LEU A 36 -13.74 -7.99 10.13
CA LEU A 36 -14.27 -9.34 10.26
C LEU A 36 -13.31 -10.27 11.02
N LEU A 37 -11.99 -10.17 10.77
CA LEU A 37 -10.98 -10.94 11.51
C LEU A 37 -10.94 -10.53 12.99
N ILE A 38 -10.95 -9.23 13.29
CA ILE A 38 -10.90 -8.68 14.65
C ILE A 38 -12.16 -9.05 15.42
N GLY A 39 -13.34 -8.87 14.82
CA GLY A 39 -14.61 -9.30 15.40
C GLY A 39 -14.59 -10.79 15.73
N SER A 40 -14.11 -11.63 14.80
CA SER A 40 -13.99 -13.08 15.03
C SER A 40 -13.00 -13.45 16.12
N LEU A 41 -11.97 -12.63 16.38
CA LEU A 41 -11.08 -12.82 17.53
C LEU A 41 -11.78 -12.54 18.87
N GLN A 42 -12.89 -11.78 18.86
CA GLN A 42 -13.69 -11.46 20.04
C GLN A 42 -14.80 -12.49 20.29
N ASP A 43 -15.54 -12.84 19.24
CA ASP A 43 -16.81 -13.56 19.36
C ASP A 43 -16.81 -14.95 18.70
N ASN A 44 -15.73 -15.33 18.03
CA ASN A 44 -15.61 -16.57 17.24
C ASN A 44 -16.68 -16.70 16.14
N SER A 45 -17.13 -15.59 15.55
CA SER A 45 -18.13 -15.56 14.48
C SER A 45 -17.72 -16.36 13.25
N TYR A 46 -16.43 -16.37 12.91
CA TYR A 46 -15.85 -17.07 11.76
C TYR A 46 -14.60 -17.87 12.17
N VAL A 47 -14.24 -18.87 11.37
CA VAL A 47 -13.02 -19.69 11.54
C VAL A 47 -11.94 -19.35 10.51
N GLU A 48 -12.34 -18.89 9.33
CA GLU A 48 -11.43 -18.38 8.29
C GLU A 48 -12.15 -17.39 7.38
N ILE A 49 -11.36 -16.49 6.78
CA ILE A 49 -11.82 -15.48 5.84
C ILE A 49 -11.00 -15.60 4.56
N TRP A 50 -11.71 -15.56 3.44
CA TRP A 50 -11.16 -15.68 2.11
C TRP A 50 -11.40 -14.40 1.33
N PHE A 51 -10.41 -14.06 0.51
CA PHE A 51 -10.25 -12.74 -0.08
C PHE A 51 -10.22 -12.86 -1.61
N GLU A 52 -11.25 -12.40 -2.32
CA GLU A 52 -11.22 -12.37 -3.79
C GLU A 52 -10.39 -11.18 -4.30
N HIS A 53 -9.97 -11.22 -5.57
CA HIS A 53 -9.18 -10.13 -6.15
C HIS A 53 -9.94 -8.79 -6.22
N TYR A 54 -11.26 -8.77 -6.04
CA TYR A 54 -12.04 -7.54 -6.07
C TYR A 54 -13.41 -7.69 -5.39
N GLU A 55 -13.74 -6.78 -4.46
CA GLU A 55 -15.05 -6.55 -3.81
C GLU A 55 -15.68 -7.73 -3.06
N ASP A 56 -15.22 -8.96 -3.28
CA ASP A 56 -15.77 -10.18 -2.71
C ASP A 56 -14.94 -10.64 -1.50
N ILE A 57 -15.60 -10.83 -0.36
CA ILE A 57 -15.03 -11.50 0.82
C ILE A 57 -15.95 -12.67 1.20
N ILE A 58 -15.37 -13.79 1.57
CA ILE A 58 -16.10 -14.96 2.07
C ILE A 58 -15.66 -15.23 3.49
N ALA A 59 -16.61 -15.26 4.42
CA ALA A 59 -16.36 -15.58 5.81
C ALA A 59 -16.98 -16.94 6.13
N VAL A 60 -16.15 -17.87 6.60
CA VAL A 60 -16.54 -19.26 6.82
C VAL A 60 -16.83 -19.48 8.30
N LYS A 61 -17.98 -20.07 8.62
CA LYS A 61 -18.36 -20.43 9.99
C LYS A 61 -17.86 -21.82 10.35
N GLU A 62 -17.82 -22.12 11.65
CA GLU A 62 -17.37 -23.43 12.16
C GLU A 62 -18.18 -24.61 11.60
N ASN A 63 -19.46 -24.41 11.30
CA ASN A 63 -20.32 -25.42 10.68
C ASN A 63 -20.19 -25.53 9.15
N GLY A 64 -19.20 -24.87 8.54
CA GLY A 64 -18.92 -24.89 7.10
C GLY A 64 -19.82 -24.00 6.25
N LEU A 65 -20.85 -23.37 6.83
CA LEU A 65 -21.66 -22.39 6.13
C LEU A 65 -20.87 -21.10 5.88
N ILE A 66 -21.13 -20.46 4.74
CA ILE A 66 -20.42 -19.25 4.31
C ILE A 66 -21.32 -18.03 4.26
N ASP A 67 -20.73 -16.89 4.64
CA ASP A 67 -21.26 -15.56 4.43
C ASP A 67 -20.47 -14.87 3.31
N VAL A 68 -21.19 -14.34 2.32
CA VAL A 68 -20.57 -13.72 1.14
C VAL A 68 -20.83 -12.22 1.18
N TYR A 69 -19.76 -11.44 1.09
CA TYR A 69 -19.80 -9.98 1.13
C TYR A 69 -19.45 -9.41 -0.24
N GLN A 70 -20.27 -8.50 -0.74
CA GLN A 70 -19.93 -7.55 -1.79
C GLN A 70 -19.65 -6.19 -1.13
N VAL A 71 -18.39 -5.80 -1.09
CA VAL A 71 -17.92 -4.54 -0.54
C VAL A 71 -17.93 -3.48 -1.64
N LYS A 72 -18.72 -2.43 -1.46
CA LYS A 72 -18.84 -1.32 -2.43
C LYS A 72 -18.50 0.02 -1.80
N THR A 73 -17.86 0.89 -2.57
CA THR A 73 -17.59 2.27 -2.14
C THR A 73 -18.27 3.30 -3.02
N LYS A 74 -18.65 4.44 -2.43
CA LYS A 74 -19.19 5.60 -3.15
C LYS A 74 -18.53 6.89 -2.63
N SER A 75 -17.84 7.61 -3.51
CA SER A 75 -17.16 8.88 -3.14
C SER A 75 -18.15 10.00 -2.81
N SER A 76 -19.36 9.97 -3.37
CA SER A 76 -20.45 10.89 -2.99
C SER A 76 -21.16 10.42 -1.72
N GLU A 77 -21.74 11.32 -0.94
CA GLU A 77 -22.61 10.98 0.21
C GLU A 77 -24.01 10.47 -0.19
N SER A 78 -24.29 10.29 -1.48
CA SER A 78 -25.60 9.84 -1.95
C SER A 78 -25.90 8.40 -1.53
N LYS A 79 -27.13 8.15 -1.07
CA LYS A 79 -27.58 6.80 -0.67
C LYS A 79 -27.68 5.84 -1.86
N TRP A 80 -27.49 4.54 -1.61
CA TRP A 80 -27.62 3.49 -2.62
C TRP A 80 -29.09 3.28 -3.00
N LYS A 81 -29.38 3.40 -4.29
CA LYS A 81 -30.72 3.13 -4.85
C LYS A 81 -30.75 1.75 -5.47
N SER A 82 -31.93 1.14 -5.53
CA SER A 82 -32.14 -0.19 -6.11
C SER A 82 -31.73 -0.29 -7.58
N ASN A 83 -31.76 0.82 -8.32
CA ASN A 83 -31.37 0.93 -9.72
C ASN A 83 -29.90 1.32 -9.91
N ASP A 84 -29.16 1.58 -8.83
CA ASP A 84 -27.73 1.86 -8.94
C ASP A 84 -27.03 0.62 -9.50
N LYS A 85 -26.18 0.81 -10.52
CA LYS A 85 -25.51 -0.29 -11.22
C LYS A 85 -24.80 -1.26 -10.26
N SER A 86 -24.07 -0.74 -9.27
CA SER A 86 -23.37 -1.58 -8.29
C SER A 86 -24.29 -2.46 -7.45
N VAL A 87 -25.53 -2.01 -7.17
CA VAL A 87 -26.54 -2.83 -6.45
C VAL A 87 -27.04 -3.95 -7.34
N ILE A 88 -27.41 -3.64 -8.59
CA ILE A 88 -27.84 -4.63 -9.59
C ILE A 88 -26.74 -5.67 -9.85
N ASP A 89 -25.50 -5.23 -10.06
CA ASP A 89 -24.35 -6.10 -10.32
C ASP A 89 -24.08 -7.02 -9.10
N SER A 90 -24.21 -6.51 -7.87
CA SER A 90 -24.07 -7.33 -6.65
C SER A 90 -25.16 -8.40 -6.55
N ILE A 91 -26.42 -8.05 -6.85
CA ILE A 91 -27.52 -9.01 -6.83
C ILE A 91 -27.32 -10.07 -7.92
N ASN A 92 -26.91 -9.70 -9.13
CA ASN A 92 -26.59 -10.66 -10.19
C ASN A 92 -25.46 -11.62 -9.76
N ARG A 93 -24.39 -11.08 -9.15
CA ARG A 93 -23.29 -11.89 -8.60
C ARG A 93 -23.78 -12.88 -7.56
N PHE A 94 -24.63 -12.44 -6.62
CA PHE A 94 -25.22 -13.33 -5.62
C PHE A 94 -26.16 -14.37 -6.24
N CYS A 95 -26.94 -14.03 -7.27
CA CYS A 95 -27.77 -14.98 -7.99
C CYS A 95 -26.93 -16.08 -8.66
N ASP A 96 -25.80 -15.72 -9.26
CA ASP A 96 -24.89 -16.69 -9.88
C ASP A 96 -24.30 -17.67 -8.83
N LEU A 97 -24.02 -17.18 -7.63
CA LEU A 97 -23.57 -18.00 -6.51
C LEU A 97 -24.69 -18.87 -5.94
N GLU A 98 -25.89 -18.32 -5.75
CA GLU A 98 -27.06 -19.03 -5.21
C GLU A 98 -27.44 -20.21 -6.11
N LYS A 99 -27.40 -20.03 -7.44
CA LYS A 99 -27.65 -21.11 -8.41
C LYS A 99 -26.74 -22.31 -8.22
N LYS A 100 -25.47 -22.07 -7.90
CA LYS A 100 -24.44 -23.12 -7.80
C LYS A 100 -24.32 -23.68 -6.38
N TYR A 101 -24.48 -22.84 -5.36
CA TYR A 101 -23.99 -23.10 -4.00
C TYR A 101 -24.98 -22.74 -2.88
N SER A 102 -26.28 -22.64 -3.19
CA SER A 102 -27.36 -22.26 -2.25
C SER A 102 -27.32 -22.95 -0.89
N LYS A 103 -26.91 -24.24 -0.82
CA LYS A 103 -26.86 -25.02 0.43
C LYS A 103 -25.73 -24.60 1.36
N SER A 104 -24.61 -24.14 0.80
CA SER A 104 -23.43 -23.72 1.58
C SER A 104 -23.55 -22.26 2.01
N ILE A 105 -24.30 -21.44 1.28
CA ILE A 105 -24.41 -20.00 1.53
C ILE A 105 -25.52 -19.69 2.52
N ARG A 106 -25.13 -19.09 3.65
CA ARG A 106 -26.03 -18.67 4.74
C ARG A 106 -26.59 -17.27 4.49
N ARG A 107 -25.74 -16.28 4.28
CA ARG A 107 -26.13 -14.88 4.04
C ARG A 107 -25.30 -14.22 2.95
N TYR A 108 -25.92 -13.24 2.31
CA TYR A 108 -25.26 -12.28 1.42
C TYR A 108 -25.21 -10.91 2.09
N PHE A 109 -24.13 -10.18 1.93
CA PHE A 109 -23.96 -8.86 2.52
C PHE A 109 -23.56 -7.85 1.47
N PHE A 110 -24.35 -6.80 1.29
CA PHE A 110 -23.92 -5.59 0.59
C PHE A 110 -23.34 -4.63 1.63
N TYR A 111 -22.02 -4.54 1.68
CA TYR A 111 -21.31 -3.71 2.66
C TYR A 111 -20.82 -2.44 2.00
N SER A 112 -21.14 -1.26 2.55
CA SER A 112 -20.70 0.00 1.94
C SER A 112 -20.53 1.15 2.93
N ASN A 113 -19.72 2.14 2.56
CA ASN A 113 -19.56 3.40 3.32
C ASN A 113 -20.83 4.27 3.36
N ASN A 114 -21.82 3.96 2.51
CA ASN A 114 -23.09 4.70 2.44
C ASN A 114 -24.29 3.80 2.77
N ASP A 115 -25.31 4.41 3.36
CA ASP A 115 -26.62 3.78 3.55
C ASP A 115 -27.36 3.56 2.24
N VAL A 116 -28.32 2.63 2.29
CA VAL A 116 -29.37 2.49 1.27
C VAL A 116 -30.41 3.60 1.37
N TYR A 117 -30.99 3.96 0.24
CA TYR A 117 -32.09 4.92 0.19
C TYR A 117 -33.31 4.34 0.90
N ILE A 118 -33.87 5.11 1.83
CA ILE A 118 -35.09 4.79 2.57
C ILE A 118 -36.06 5.95 2.35
N PRO A 119 -37.31 5.71 1.89
CA PRO A 119 -38.31 6.75 1.68
C PRO A 119 -38.76 7.39 3.00
N GLN A 120 -39.10 8.68 3.02
CA GLN A 120 -39.51 9.39 4.24
C GLN A 120 -41.05 9.45 4.38
N SER A 121 -41.65 8.47 5.07
CA SER A 121 -43.06 8.47 5.56
C SER A 121 -44.20 8.62 4.51
N SER A 122 -45.46 8.64 4.97
CA SER A 122 -46.63 7.92 4.44
C SER A 122 -47.25 8.29 3.07
N SER A 123 -46.60 9.12 2.24
CA SER A 123 -47.07 9.43 0.87
C SER A 123 -45.96 9.25 -0.17
N ASN A 124 -45.27 8.11 -0.14
CA ASN A 124 -44.22 7.83 -1.10
C ASN A 124 -44.83 7.47 -2.45
N SER A 125 -44.29 8.06 -3.52
CA SER A 125 -44.63 7.62 -4.87
C SER A 125 -44.18 6.18 -5.09
N ILE A 126 -44.82 5.46 -6.01
CA ILE A 126 -44.38 4.12 -6.44
C ILE A 126 -42.90 4.13 -6.83
N ASP A 127 -42.45 5.20 -7.48
CA ASP A 127 -41.04 5.40 -7.84
C ASP A 127 -40.11 5.45 -6.63
N ASP A 128 -40.52 6.09 -5.52
CA ASP A 128 -39.71 6.16 -4.31
C ASP A 128 -39.65 4.82 -3.58
N ILE A 129 -40.74 4.07 -3.58
CA ILE A 129 -40.79 2.70 -3.06
C ILE A 129 -39.85 1.80 -3.88
N ILE A 130 -39.95 1.82 -5.21
CA ILE A 130 -39.10 1.01 -6.08
C ILE A 130 -37.64 1.46 -6.03
N ARG A 131 -37.33 2.73 -5.78
CA ARG A 131 -35.92 3.19 -5.61
C ARG A 131 -35.24 2.65 -4.36
N SER A 132 -36.00 2.19 -3.37
CA SER A 132 -35.48 1.71 -2.08
C SER A 132 -35.15 0.21 -2.14
N PRO A 133 -33.87 -0.18 -1.96
CA PRO A 133 -33.48 -1.59 -1.92
C PRO A 133 -34.21 -2.39 -0.83
N LEU A 134 -34.44 -1.79 0.34
CA LEU A 134 -35.15 -2.45 1.44
C LEU A 134 -36.65 -2.62 1.13
N SER A 135 -37.28 -1.63 0.52
CA SER A 135 -38.70 -1.71 0.18
C SER A 135 -38.95 -2.77 -0.90
N ILE A 136 -38.09 -2.86 -1.92
CA ILE A 136 -38.16 -3.94 -2.90
C ILE A 136 -38.00 -5.31 -2.25
N LYS A 137 -37.00 -5.46 -1.36
CA LYS A 137 -36.80 -6.70 -0.61
C LYS A 137 -38.06 -7.08 0.15
N ASP A 138 -38.68 -6.14 0.87
CA ASP A 138 -39.90 -6.40 1.64
C ASP A 138 -41.11 -6.76 0.77
N LEU A 139 -41.29 -6.09 -0.38
CA LEU A 139 -42.36 -6.39 -1.33
C LEU A 139 -42.24 -7.82 -1.88
N ILE A 140 -41.02 -8.22 -2.29
CA ILE A 140 -40.75 -9.54 -2.87
C ILE A 140 -40.85 -10.67 -1.83
N ILE A 141 -40.33 -10.45 -0.62
CA ILE A 141 -40.34 -11.48 0.43
C ILE A 141 -41.76 -11.70 0.96
N ASN A 142 -42.52 -10.63 1.19
CA ASN A 142 -43.84 -10.72 1.81
C ASN A 142 -44.98 -10.84 0.77
N GLU A 143 -44.66 -10.88 -0.52
CA GLU A 143 -45.64 -10.96 -1.62
C GLU A 143 -46.71 -9.86 -1.58
N LYS A 144 -46.36 -8.68 -1.04
CA LYS A 144 -47.26 -7.54 -0.89
C LYS A 144 -47.22 -6.66 -2.14
N VAL A 145 -47.61 -7.22 -3.29
CA VAL A 145 -47.59 -6.50 -4.57
C VAL A 145 -49.04 -6.22 -4.97
N ASP A 146 -49.43 -4.93 -4.95
CA ASP A 146 -50.70 -4.50 -5.52
C ASP A 146 -50.58 -4.23 -7.04
N ALA A 147 -51.73 -4.11 -7.71
CA ALA A 147 -51.80 -3.90 -9.16
C ALA A 147 -51.14 -2.59 -9.63
N GLU A 148 -50.95 -1.61 -8.75
CA GLU A 148 -50.32 -0.33 -9.08
C GLU A 148 -48.79 -0.43 -9.06
N ILE A 149 -48.22 -1.19 -8.12
CA ILE A 149 -46.77 -1.38 -7.96
C ILE A 149 -46.23 -2.44 -8.93
N GLU A 150 -47.01 -3.46 -9.26
CA GLU A 150 -46.60 -4.62 -10.06
C GLU A 150 -45.84 -4.26 -11.35
N PRO A 151 -46.28 -3.31 -12.20
CA PRO A 151 -45.57 -2.98 -13.44
C PRO A 151 -44.17 -2.42 -13.19
N SER A 152 -44.01 -1.57 -12.18
CA SER A 152 -42.73 -0.95 -11.83
C SER A 152 -41.78 -1.94 -11.17
N LEU A 153 -42.31 -2.86 -10.37
CA LEU A 153 -41.55 -3.95 -9.77
C LEU A 153 -41.05 -4.94 -10.84
N ASN A 154 -41.91 -5.35 -11.78
CA ASN A 154 -41.52 -6.23 -12.89
C ASN A 154 -40.44 -5.58 -13.75
N LYS A 155 -40.55 -4.28 -14.06
CA LYS A 155 -39.51 -3.53 -14.76
C LYS A 155 -38.18 -3.50 -14.00
N TRP A 156 -38.20 -3.50 -12.66
CA TRP A 156 -36.98 -3.61 -11.87
C TRP A 156 -36.42 -5.04 -11.89
N ILE A 157 -37.28 -6.05 -11.75
CA ILE A 157 -36.92 -7.47 -11.85
C ILE A 157 -36.25 -7.75 -13.20
N ASP A 158 -36.79 -7.24 -14.30
CA ASP A 158 -36.25 -7.43 -15.66
C ASP A 158 -34.83 -6.85 -15.84
N ARG A 159 -34.42 -5.89 -15.00
CA ARG A 159 -33.04 -5.36 -15.00
C ARG A 159 -32.06 -6.36 -14.40
N ILE A 160 -32.53 -7.22 -13.51
CA ILE A 160 -31.77 -8.30 -12.91
C ILE A 160 -31.97 -9.50 -13.83
N GLN A 161 -30.93 -9.82 -14.61
CA GLN A 161 -31.01 -10.80 -15.70
C GLN A 161 -31.00 -12.24 -15.17
N GLN A 162 -31.85 -12.54 -14.18
CA GLN A 162 -31.86 -13.76 -13.37
C GLN A 162 -33.31 -14.21 -13.13
N PRO A 163 -33.57 -15.53 -12.94
CA PRO A 163 -34.92 -16.00 -12.67
C PRO A 163 -35.49 -15.45 -11.36
N PHE A 164 -36.78 -15.08 -11.33
CA PHE A 164 -37.44 -14.49 -10.16
C PHE A 164 -37.27 -15.33 -8.88
N ALA A 165 -37.38 -16.66 -8.97
CA ALA A 165 -37.19 -17.55 -7.83
C ALA A 165 -35.79 -17.43 -7.20
N ILE A 166 -34.75 -17.22 -8.02
CA ILE A 166 -33.38 -17.03 -7.54
C ILE A 166 -33.22 -15.64 -6.93
N ILE A 167 -33.79 -14.60 -7.55
CA ILE A 167 -33.79 -13.23 -7.01
C ILE A 167 -34.43 -13.21 -5.62
N LYS A 168 -35.60 -13.84 -5.47
CA LYS A 168 -36.30 -13.95 -4.19
C LYS A 168 -35.44 -14.69 -3.15
N ALA A 169 -34.78 -15.79 -3.52
CA ALA A 169 -33.90 -16.53 -2.62
C ALA A 169 -32.71 -15.68 -2.14
N VAL A 170 -32.05 -14.97 -3.05
CA VAL A 170 -30.95 -14.05 -2.72
C VAL A 170 -31.42 -12.94 -1.79
N LEU A 171 -32.50 -12.23 -2.14
CA LEU A 171 -33.01 -11.12 -1.32
C LEU A 171 -33.43 -11.58 0.08
N THR A 172 -33.92 -12.81 0.21
CA THR A 172 -34.24 -13.42 1.52
C THR A 172 -33.01 -13.58 2.40
N LYS A 173 -31.86 -13.92 1.82
CA LYS A 173 -30.58 -14.11 2.52
C LYS A 173 -29.72 -12.84 2.62
N MET A 174 -30.08 -11.78 1.90
CA MET A 174 -29.26 -10.58 1.70
C MET A 174 -29.49 -9.53 2.79
N GLU A 175 -28.43 -8.96 3.34
CA GLU A 175 -28.46 -7.84 4.29
C GLU A 175 -27.61 -6.66 3.76
N TYR A 176 -28.02 -5.44 4.09
CA TYR A 176 -27.26 -4.22 3.77
C TYR A 176 -26.56 -3.74 5.03
N ILE A 177 -25.25 -3.53 4.96
CA ILE A 177 -24.44 -3.05 6.08
C ILE A 177 -23.85 -1.70 5.72
N LYS A 178 -24.12 -0.70 6.56
CA LYS A 178 -23.39 0.56 6.56
C LYS A 178 -22.10 0.40 7.35
N GLY A 179 -21.00 0.36 6.62
CA GLY A 179 -19.69 0.60 7.14
C GLY A 179 -19.42 2.09 7.31
N LYS A 180 -18.14 2.43 7.37
CA LYS A 180 -17.67 3.73 7.83
C LYS A 180 -17.31 4.63 6.67
N SER A 181 -17.19 5.92 6.93
CA SER A 181 -16.93 6.88 5.85
C SER A 181 -15.53 6.68 5.25
N LEU A 182 -15.39 7.06 3.98
CA LEU A 182 -14.12 7.00 3.24
C LEU A 182 -13.02 7.93 3.79
N THR A 183 -13.35 8.82 4.72
CA THR A 183 -12.40 9.72 5.39
C THR A 183 -11.83 9.14 6.69
N GLY A 184 -12.54 8.22 7.33
CA GLY A 184 -12.19 7.70 8.66
C GLY A 184 -11.71 6.25 8.67
N PHE A 185 -12.06 5.47 7.64
CA PHE A 185 -11.89 4.00 7.65
C PHE A 185 -10.43 3.53 7.88
N GLN A 186 -9.44 4.30 7.41
CA GLN A 186 -8.01 3.98 7.53
C GLN A 186 -7.48 3.92 8.98
N TYR A 187 -8.18 4.55 9.93
CA TYR A 187 -7.81 4.52 11.34
C TYR A 187 -8.55 3.44 12.15
N GLU A 188 -9.49 2.73 11.51
CA GLU A 188 -10.45 1.89 12.22
C GLU A 188 -9.87 0.56 12.66
N VAL A 189 -9.00 -0.02 11.85
CA VAL A 189 -8.35 -1.30 12.21
C VAL A 189 -7.62 -1.15 13.53
N ALA A 190 -6.86 -0.06 13.73
CA ALA A 190 -6.19 0.23 15.00
C ALA A 190 -7.18 0.51 16.14
N ALA A 191 -8.27 1.23 15.88
CA ALA A 191 -9.30 1.51 16.89
C ALA A 191 -10.02 0.22 17.35
N GLU A 192 -10.39 -0.65 16.42
CA GLU A 192 -11.02 -1.94 16.70
C GLU A 192 -10.06 -2.91 17.37
N LEU A 193 -8.80 -2.97 16.94
CA LEU A 193 -7.77 -3.73 17.65
C LEU A 193 -7.67 -3.31 19.11
N SER A 194 -7.81 -2.01 19.40
CA SER A 194 -7.79 -1.48 20.77
C SER A 194 -8.98 -1.95 21.62
N THR A 195 -10.01 -2.56 21.03
CA THR A 195 -11.11 -3.18 21.77
C THR A 195 -10.79 -4.61 22.22
N LEU A 196 -9.74 -5.24 21.69
CA LEU A 196 -9.31 -6.57 22.09
C LEU A 196 -8.65 -6.56 23.48
N PRO A 197 -8.95 -7.56 24.33
CA PRO A 197 -8.24 -7.74 25.59
C PRO A 197 -6.72 -7.82 25.36
N LYS A 198 -5.92 -7.23 26.24
CA LYS A 198 -4.44 -7.13 26.16
C LYS A 198 -3.90 -6.15 25.11
N ILE A 199 -4.65 -5.85 24.04
CA ILE A 199 -4.26 -4.84 23.05
C ILE A 199 -4.64 -3.44 23.53
N ASN A 200 -5.80 -3.31 24.20
CA ASN A 200 -6.30 -2.08 24.79
C ASN A 200 -5.32 -1.34 25.73
N ALA A 201 -4.37 -2.06 26.34
CA ALA A 201 -3.36 -1.52 27.25
C ALA A 201 -2.05 -1.14 26.54
N LEU A 202 -1.92 -1.38 25.23
CA LEU A 202 -0.71 -1.11 24.48
C LEU A 202 -0.63 0.36 24.04
N PRO A 203 0.60 0.91 23.88
CA PRO A 203 0.78 2.22 23.27
C PRO A 203 0.22 2.26 21.84
N GLN A 204 -0.37 3.39 21.44
CA GLN A 204 -1.03 3.55 20.13
C GLN A 204 -0.13 3.20 18.92
N HIS A 205 1.19 3.48 19.01
CA HIS A 205 2.13 3.10 17.94
C HIS A 205 2.30 1.58 17.80
N VAL A 206 2.22 0.83 18.91
CA VAL A 206 2.28 -0.65 18.88
C VAL A 206 0.99 -1.21 18.27
N VAL A 207 -0.15 -0.62 18.60
CA VAL A 207 -1.45 -1.01 18.00
C VAL A 207 -1.45 -0.73 16.50
N LYS A 208 -0.84 0.39 16.07
CA LYS A 208 -0.64 0.70 14.64
C LYS A 208 0.26 -0.33 13.96
N ASP A 209 1.38 -0.72 14.56
CA ASP A 209 2.25 -1.79 14.04
C ASP A 209 1.51 -3.14 13.86
N ILE A 210 0.60 -3.46 14.78
CA ILE A 210 -0.24 -4.66 14.69
C ILE A 210 -1.26 -4.53 13.56
N SER A 211 -1.90 -3.35 13.45
CA SER A 211 -2.82 -3.00 12.36
C SER A 211 -2.14 -3.18 11.00
N ASP A 212 -0.96 -2.59 10.82
CA ASP A 212 -0.19 -2.66 9.58
C ASP A 212 0.22 -4.11 9.25
N SER A 213 0.58 -4.90 10.27
CA SER A 213 0.91 -6.32 10.11
C SER A 213 -0.31 -7.16 9.69
N LEU A 214 -1.49 -6.86 10.25
CA LEU A 214 -2.75 -7.55 9.91
C LEU A 214 -3.19 -7.18 8.49
N LEU A 215 -3.19 -5.90 8.16
CA LEU A 215 -3.47 -5.41 6.81
C LEU A 215 -2.48 -6.01 5.80
N THR A 216 -1.21 -6.20 6.16
CA THR A 216 -0.23 -6.83 5.27
C THR A 216 -0.60 -8.27 4.88
N ILE A 217 -1.12 -9.09 5.81
CA ILE A 217 -1.51 -10.47 5.48
C ILE A 217 -2.81 -10.51 4.66
N ILE A 218 -3.78 -9.63 4.94
CA ILE A 218 -4.99 -9.44 4.13
C ILE A 218 -4.61 -9.00 2.73
N ASN A 219 -3.65 -8.08 2.66
CA ASN A 219 -3.20 -7.51 1.42
C ASN A 219 -2.59 -8.55 0.48
N ARG A 220 -1.80 -9.46 1.03
CA ARG A 220 -1.26 -10.62 0.31
C ARG A 220 -2.38 -11.50 -0.24
N ALA A 221 -3.42 -11.76 0.57
CA ALA A 221 -4.55 -12.58 0.16
C ALA A 221 -5.36 -11.95 -0.99
N ASN A 222 -5.69 -10.65 -0.92
CA ASN A 222 -6.42 -9.96 -2.00
C ASN A 222 -5.65 -9.92 -3.34
N SER A 223 -4.32 -9.90 -3.31
CA SER A 223 -3.49 -9.67 -4.51
C SER A 223 -3.49 -10.79 -5.57
N LEU A 224 -3.96 -12.00 -5.27
CA LEU A 224 -3.90 -13.13 -6.20
C LEU A 224 -5.07 -13.13 -7.18
N ASP A 225 -4.81 -13.43 -8.45
CA ASP A 225 -5.82 -13.40 -9.53
C ASP A 225 -6.63 -14.71 -9.65
N THR A 226 -6.92 -15.34 -8.51
CA THR A 226 -7.69 -16.60 -8.44
C THR A 226 -8.97 -16.39 -7.63
N SER A 227 -10.12 -16.83 -8.15
CA SER A 227 -11.41 -16.69 -7.46
C SER A 227 -11.40 -17.44 -6.13
N ALA A 228 -11.78 -16.75 -5.04
CA ALA A 228 -11.73 -17.29 -3.70
C ALA A 228 -12.86 -18.31 -3.48
N ILE A 229 -14.04 -18.06 -4.05
CA ILE A 229 -15.21 -18.93 -3.89
C ILE A 229 -15.04 -20.26 -4.63
N GLU A 230 -14.53 -20.23 -5.86
CA GLU A 230 -14.28 -21.46 -6.62
C GLU A 230 -13.18 -22.29 -5.96
N LEU A 231 -12.18 -21.64 -5.38
CA LEU A 231 -11.11 -22.32 -4.68
C LEU A 231 -11.57 -22.93 -3.35
N TYR A 232 -12.36 -22.21 -2.55
CA TYR A 232 -12.97 -22.78 -1.33
C TYR A 232 -13.82 -24.00 -1.68
N LEU A 233 -14.69 -23.88 -2.68
CA LEU A 233 -15.67 -24.91 -3.01
C LEU A 233 -15.09 -26.11 -3.77
N SER A 234 -14.02 -25.93 -4.53
CA SER A 234 -13.28 -27.04 -5.17
C SER A 234 -12.58 -27.95 -4.18
N ILE A 235 -12.34 -27.46 -2.95
CA ILE A 235 -11.60 -28.18 -1.91
C ILE A 235 -12.55 -28.81 -0.88
N THR A 236 -13.76 -28.26 -0.73
CA THR A 236 -14.82 -28.87 0.06
C THR A 236 -15.53 -29.97 -0.75
N THR A 237 -15.02 -31.20 -0.68
CA THR A 237 -15.82 -32.41 -0.96
C THR A 237 -16.46 -32.93 0.33
N THR A 238 -17.39 -33.89 0.20
CA THR A 238 -18.39 -34.38 1.16
C THR A 238 -17.97 -34.67 2.60
N ASN A 239 -16.68 -34.65 2.95
CA ASN A 239 -16.16 -34.91 4.29
C ASN A 239 -15.38 -33.73 4.94
N GLY A 240 -15.45 -32.51 4.36
CA GLY A 240 -15.23 -31.28 5.13
C GLY A 240 -13.82 -30.99 5.67
N LEU A 241 -12.75 -31.57 5.11
CA LEU A 241 -11.37 -31.15 5.41
C LEU A 241 -10.49 -31.09 4.15
N SER A 242 -9.77 -29.98 4.01
CA SER A 242 -8.74 -29.74 3.00
C SER A 242 -7.42 -30.41 3.39
N GLU A 243 -6.91 -31.33 2.57
CA GLU A 243 -5.56 -31.90 2.72
C GLU A 243 -4.43 -30.96 2.26
N ASN A 244 -4.72 -29.81 1.65
CA ASN A 244 -3.67 -28.89 1.19
C ASN A 244 -3.59 -27.59 2.00
N GLN A 245 -2.62 -27.60 2.91
CA GLN A 245 -2.06 -26.44 3.60
C GLN A 245 -1.37 -25.53 2.56
N ASN A 246 -1.69 -24.23 2.56
CA ASN A 246 -1.11 -23.12 1.76
C ASN A 246 -1.93 -22.62 0.56
N ILE A 247 -3.15 -22.17 0.84
CA ILE A 247 -3.86 -21.32 -0.10
C ILE A 247 -3.66 -19.88 0.32
N ASN A 248 -2.89 -19.14 -0.47
CA ASN A 248 -2.50 -17.78 -0.18
C ASN A 248 -3.69 -16.77 -0.19
N LYS A 249 -4.91 -17.19 -0.54
CA LYS A 249 -6.17 -16.40 -0.49
C LYS A 249 -6.89 -16.42 0.86
N ARG A 250 -6.49 -17.33 1.75
CA ARG A 250 -7.18 -17.67 2.99
C ARG A 250 -6.41 -17.13 4.19
N ILE A 251 -7.15 -16.58 5.15
CA ILE A 251 -6.62 -16.21 6.47
C ILE A 251 -7.49 -16.86 7.52
N THR A 252 -6.91 -17.80 8.25
CA THR A 252 -7.57 -18.42 9.41
C THR A 252 -7.56 -17.45 10.60
N ILE A 253 -8.55 -17.55 11.48
CA ILE A 253 -8.55 -16.74 12.72
C ILE A 253 -7.33 -17.06 13.59
N ASN A 254 -6.78 -18.27 13.51
CA ASN A 254 -5.55 -18.61 14.21
C ASN A 254 -4.31 -17.90 13.63
N GLU A 255 -4.22 -17.72 12.31
CA GLU A 255 -3.17 -16.92 11.67
C GLU A 255 -3.30 -15.44 12.06
N ALA A 256 -4.51 -14.89 12.00
CA ALA A 256 -4.79 -13.54 12.47
C ALA A 256 -4.41 -13.37 13.96
N ARG A 257 -4.76 -14.35 14.81
CA ARG A 257 -4.39 -14.38 16.24
C ARG A 257 -2.88 -14.33 16.44
N LYS A 258 -2.09 -15.08 15.65
CA LYS A 258 -0.62 -15.06 15.71
C LYS A 258 -0.03 -13.71 15.33
N VAL A 259 -0.66 -12.99 14.39
CA VAL A 259 -0.25 -11.63 14.00
C VAL A 259 -0.64 -10.61 15.06
N VAL A 260 -1.88 -10.67 15.56
CA VAL A 260 -2.43 -9.70 16.52
C VAL A 260 -1.76 -9.83 17.90
N TYR A 261 -1.67 -11.04 18.42
CA TYR A 261 -1.06 -11.31 19.73
C TYR A 261 0.39 -11.72 19.62
N LYS A 262 1.09 -11.26 18.58
CA LYS A 262 2.50 -11.57 18.34
C LYS A 262 3.30 -11.17 19.58
N ILE A 263 3.60 -12.16 20.44
CA ILE A 263 4.47 -11.99 21.60
C ILE A 263 5.81 -11.51 21.03
N PRO A 264 6.35 -10.35 21.45
CA PRO A 264 7.73 -10.02 21.14
C PRO A 264 8.64 -10.98 21.93
N ASN A 265 8.83 -12.19 21.42
CA ASN A 265 9.96 -13.03 21.80
C ASN A 265 11.22 -12.45 21.15
N LYS A 266 11.66 -11.29 21.63
CA LYS A 266 13.08 -10.94 21.58
C LYS A 266 13.67 -11.47 22.88
N ILE A 267 14.69 -12.31 22.75
CA ILE A 267 15.38 -13.15 23.76
C ILE A 267 14.81 -14.59 23.89
N PHE A 268 14.92 -15.40 22.83
CA PHE A 268 15.29 -16.83 22.97
C PHE A 268 15.82 -17.45 21.66
N TYR A 269 16.74 -16.77 20.98
CA TYR A 269 17.51 -17.35 19.87
C TYR A 269 19.00 -17.28 20.18
N LYS A 270 19.45 -18.08 21.14
CA LYS A 270 20.87 -18.43 21.29
C LYS A 270 21.10 -19.73 22.05
N LYS A 271 20.48 -20.86 21.65
CA LYS A 271 21.00 -22.22 21.96
C LYS A 271 20.19 -23.37 21.33
N ILE A 272 20.18 -23.51 20.00
CA ILE A 272 20.05 -24.84 19.38
C ILE A 272 20.99 -24.88 18.17
N LYS A 273 22.24 -25.26 18.43
CA LYS A 273 23.16 -25.80 17.43
C LYS A 273 23.53 -27.20 17.88
N SER A 274 23.70 -28.08 16.88
CA SER A 274 24.18 -29.47 16.92
C SER A 274 23.20 -30.57 17.33
N SER A 275 22.29 -30.95 16.41
CA SER A 275 21.85 -32.36 16.27
C SER A 275 20.89 -32.65 15.10
N LEU A 276 20.37 -31.66 14.36
CA LEU A 276 19.41 -31.93 13.26
C LEU A 276 19.99 -32.05 11.84
N VAL A 277 21.29 -31.84 11.62
CA VAL A 277 21.86 -31.80 10.26
C VAL A 277 21.95 -33.19 9.62
N ALA A 278 21.99 -34.27 10.40
CA ALA A 278 22.16 -35.63 9.86
C ALA A 278 20.84 -36.28 9.37
N VAL A 279 19.70 -35.94 9.98
CA VAL A 279 18.41 -36.60 9.67
C VAL A 279 17.76 -35.99 8.43
N SER A 280 17.92 -34.68 8.21
CA SER A 280 17.34 -33.98 7.04
C SER A 280 18.02 -34.37 5.72
N ILE A 281 19.31 -34.68 5.74
CA ILE A 281 20.06 -35.05 4.52
C ILE A 281 19.60 -36.42 3.99
N ILE A 282 19.23 -37.36 4.87
CA ILE A 282 18.78 -38.70 4.50
C ILE A 282 17.36 -38.67 3.89
N VAL A 283 16.47 -37.82 4.42
CA VAL A 283 15.10 -37.64 3.88
C VAL A 283 15.12 -36.89 2.54
N ILE A 284 16.02 -35.92 2.37
CA ILE A 284 16.17 -35.18 1.11
C ILE A 284 16.75 -36.07 0.00
N LEU A 285 17.73 -36.93 0.33
CA LEU A 285 18.32 -37.89 -0.63
C LEU A 285 17.33 -38.97 -1.07
N SER A 286 16.39 -39.37 -0.21
CA SER A 286 15.34 -40.34 -0.57
C SER A 286 14.18 -39.71 -1.35
N PHE A 287 13.90 -38.41 -1.15
CA PHE A 287 12.93 -37.66 -1.97
C PHE A 287 13.42 -37.31 -3.38
N LEU A 288 14.72 -37.11 -3.57
CA LEU A 288 15.32 -36.80 -4.88
C LEU A 288 15.30 -37.97 -5.87
N ALA A 289 15.07 -39.20 -5.40
CA ALA A 289 15.03 -40.39 -6.26
C ALA A 289 13.72 -40.57 -7.04
N PHE A 290 12.67 -39.78 -6.76
CA PHE A 290 11.31 -40.03 -7.30
C PHE A 290 10.65 -38.87 -8.07
N TYR A 291 11.31 -37.73 -8.27
CA TYR A 291 10.73 -36.62 -9.03
C TYR A 291 11.49 -36.33 -10.33
N ASN A 292 10.82 -36.60 -11.45
CA ASN A 292 11.16 -36.00 -12.74
C ASN A 292 10.96 -34.47 -12.66
N LEU A 293 12.02 -33.74 -12.34
CA LEU A 293 12.06 -32.28 -12.37
C LEU A 293 11.79 -31.79 -13.80
N LYS A 294 10.64 -31.14 -14.00
CA LYS A 294 10.42 -30.32 -15.20
C LYS A 294 11.47 -29.20 -15.21
N PRO A 295 12.01 -28.81 -16.38
CA PRO A 295 12.98 -27.73 -16.47
C PRO A 295 12.34 -26.42 -16.01
N GLU A 296 12.93 -25.78 -15.00
CA GLU A 296 12.50 -24.49 -14.49
C GLU A 296 12.79 -23.38 -15.52
N SER A 297 11.84 -22.47 -15.73
CA SER A 297 12.05 -21.33 -16.62
C SER A 297 13.04 -20.31 -16.03
N LEU A 298 13.73 -19.55 -16.89
CA LEU A 298 14.65 -18.49 -16.46
C LEU A 298 13.97 -17.48 -15.52
N LEU A 299 12.70 -17.16 -15.78
CA LEU A 299 11.92 -16.22 -14.96
C LEU A 299 11.61 -16.80 -13.57
N GLU A 300 11.17 -18.06 -13.48
CA GLU A 300 10.93 -18.72 -12.19
C GLU A 300 12.21 -18.79 -11.36
N ARG A 301 13.33 -19.14 -12.00
CA ARG A 301 14.65 -19.15 -11.36
C ARG A 301 15.04 -17.77 -10.85
N SER A 302 14.82 -16.74 -11.67
CA SER A 302 15.13 -15.34 -11.33
C SER A 302 14.31 -14.85 -10.13
N ILE A 303 13.01 -15.16 -10.09
CA ILE A 303 12.13 -14.83 -8.96
C ILE A 303 12.62 -15.53 -7.68
N ARG A 304 13.03 -16.81 -7.78
CA ARG A 304 13.56 -17.54 -6.63
C ARG A 304 14.85 -16.92 -6.11
N ILE A 305 15.78 -16.56 -7.01
CA ILE A 305 17.03 -15.88 -6.67
C ILE A 305 16.73 -14.57 -5.94
N LEU A 306 15.82 -13.75 -6.48
CA LEU A 306 15.44 -12.48 -5.87
C LEU A 306 14.86 -12.69 -4.45
N LYS A 307 13.93 -13.64 -4.29
CA LYS A 307 13.33 -13.98 -2.98
C LYS A 307 14.34 -14.51 -1.98
N SER A 308 15.41 -15.17 -2.44
CA SER A 308 16.44 -15.71 -1.55
C SER A 308 17.27 -14.63 -0.86
N ALA A 309 17.26 -13.38 -1.37
CA ALA A 309 18.00 -12.25 -0.79
C ALA A 309 17.43 -11.78 0.56
N LYS A 310 16.24 -12.24 0.95
CA LYS A 310 15.65 -11.93 2.27
C LYS A 310 16.59 -12.35 3.39
N ASP A 311 16.78 -11.45 4.37
CA ASP A 311 17.60 -11.66 5.58
C ASP A 311 19.06 -12.13 5.33
N THR A 312 19.56 -12.04 4.09
CA THR A 312 20.85 -12.60 3.69
C THR A 312 21.63 -11.66 2.78
N SER A 313 22.88 -12.04 2.47
CA SER A 313 23.67 -11.38 1.43
C SER A 313 23.11 -11.69 0.05
N ILE A 314 23.25 -10.74 -0.86
CA ILE A 314 22.80 -10.89 -2.24
C ILE A 314 23.50 -12.07 -2.94
N PRO A 315 22.75 -12.97 -3.60
CA PRO A 315 23.33 -14.06 -4.39
C PRO A 315 24.08 -13.54 -5.62
N PRO A 316 25.12 -14.24 -6.11
CA PRO A 316 25.92 -13.81 -7.26
C PRO A 316 25.09 -13.51 -8.53
N GLU A 317 24.03 -14.26 -8.74
CA GLU A 317 23.14 -14.18 -9.91
C GLU A 317 22.06 -13.10 -9.78
N PHE A 318 22.06 -12.31 -8.71
CA PHE A 318 20.98 -11.36 -8.41
C PHE A 318 20.78 -10.30 -9.49
N ASP A 319 21.87 -9.73 -10.01
CA ASP A 319 21.78 -8.65 -11.00
C ASP A 319 21.22 -9.20 -12.34
N GLU A 320 21.57 -10.44 -12.70
CA GLU A 320 20.99 -11.15 -13.85
C GLU A 320 19.51 -11.47 -13.62
N ALA A 321 19.16 -11.92 -12.42
CA ALA A 321 17.78 -12.21 -12.04
C ALA A 321 16.88 -10.97 -12.09
N VAL A 322 17.37 -9.83 -11.57
CA VAL A 322 16.66 -8.55 -11.67
C VAL A 322 16.46 -8.14 -13.12
N SER A 323 17.50 -8.28 -13.94
CA SER A 323 17.44 -7.95 -15.38
C SER A 323 16.42 -8.83 -16.11
N ALA A 324 16.40 -10.13 -15.82
CA ALA A 324 15.43 -11.06 -16.39
C ALA A 324 13.99 -10.69 -15.99
N ILE A 325 13.74 -10.39 -14.71
CA ILE A 325 12.41 -9.98 -14.23
C ILE A 325 11.97 -8.67 -14.90
N ARG A 326 12.86 -7.68 -14.94
CA ARG A 326 12.62 -6.38 -15.57
C ARG A 326 12.28 -6.50 -17.05
N ASN A 327 13.06 -7.28 -17.81
CA ASN A 327 12.84 -7.48 -19.23
C ASN A 327 11.51 -8.18 -19.53
N ASN A 328 11.07 -9.06 -18.63
CA ASN A 328 9.76 -9.70 -18.71
C ASN A 328 8.62 -8.81 -18.19
N LYS A 329 8.90 -7.62 -17.65
CA LYS A 329 7.94 -6.72 -16.98
C LYS A 329 7.10 -7.46 -15.92
N PHE A 330 7.69 -8.48 -15.29
CA PHE A 330 6.95 -9.37 -14.42
C PHE A 330 6.69 -8.69 -13.06
N PRO A 331 5.43 -8.63 -12.57
CA PRO A 331 5.11 -8.03 -11.29
C PRO A 331 5.54 -8.92 -10.12
N LEU A 332 6.21 -8.32 -9.16
CA LEU A 332 6.69 -8.94 -7.92
C LEU A 332 5.84 -8.49 -6.73
N ASP A 333 4.52 -8.58 -6.89
CA ASP A 333 3.61 -8.09 -5.87
C ASP A 333 3.78 -8.85 -4.55
N ASN A 334 3.81 -8.11 -3.43
CA ASN A 334 3.98 -8.62 -2.08
C ASN A 334 5.28 -9.40 -1.82
N ILE A 335 6.30 -9.19 -2.65
CA ILE A 335 7.61 -9.79 -2.40
C ILE A 335 8.14 -9.36 -1.04
N ASP A 336 8.62 -10.33 -0.24
CA ASP A 336 9.23 -10.06 1.05
C ASP A 336 10.75 -10.13 0.92
N LEU A 337 11.37 -8.96 0.99
CA LEU A 337 12.80 -8.72 0.90
C LEU A 337 13.31 -8.05 2.19
N SER A 338 12.62 -8.28 3.31
CA SER A 338 13.03 -7.74 4.61
C SER A 338 14.47 -8.14 4.95
N GLY A 339 15.22 -7.23 5.56
CA GLY A 339 16.61 -7.48 5.98
C GLY A 339 17.63 -7.68 4.85
N ALA A 340 17.20 -7.63 3.58
CA ALA A 340 18.10 -7.83 2.45
C ALA A 340 19.12 -6.68 2.31
N ASN A 341 20.31 -7.01 1.80
CA ASN A 341 21.39 -6.06 1.60
C ASN A 341 21.49 -5.56 0.15
N PHE A 342 20.69 -4.56 -0.22
CA PHE A 342 20.65 -3.91 -1.55
C PHE A 342 21.61 -2.72 -1.72
N GLN A 343 22.70 -2.65 -0.96
CA GLN A 343 23.66 -1.55 -1.10
C GLN A 343 24.13 -1.39 -2.55
N CYS A 344 23.95 -0.17 -3.07
CA CYS A 344 24.25 0.22 -4.45
C CYS A 344 23.52 -0.55 -5.56
N LYS A 345 22.53 -1.40 -5.25
CA LYS A 345 21.92 -2.28 -6.26
C LYS A 345 20.89 -1.57 -7.12
N ASP A 346 20.75 -2.07 -8.34
CA ASP A 346 19.78 -1.56 -9.28
C ASP A 346 18.51 -2.42 -9.27
N LEU A 347 17.44 -1.85 -8.72
CA LEU A 347 16.07 -2.39 -8.69
C LEU A 347 15.11 -1.50 -9.51
N SER A 348 15.64 -0.63 -10.37
CA SER A 348 14.85 0.30 -11.17
C SER A 348 13.88 -0.41 -12.10
N SER A 349 12.78 0.26 -12.43
CA SER A 349 11.75 -0.19 -13.37
C SER A 349 11.12 -1.55 -13.00
N LEU A 350 11.20 -1.97 -11.74
CA LEU A 350 10.51 -3.17 -11.26
C LEU A 350 9.11 -2.81 -10.76
N THR A 351 8.17 -3.74 -10.93
CA THR A 351 6.84 -3.65 -10.30
C THR A 351 6.90 -4.42 -8.98
N LEU A 352 6.99 -3.69 -7.87
CA LEU A 352 7.23 -4.16 -6.50
C LEU A 352 6.06 -3.76 -5.57
N ARG A 353 4.83 -3.77 -6.08
CA ARG A 353 3.65 -3.32 -5.33
C ARG A 353 3.49 -4.14 -4.06
N ARG A 354 3.19 -3.50 -2.94
CA ARG A 354 2.98 -4.13 -1.63
C ARG A 354 4.22 -4.90 -1.15
N GLY A 355 5.39 -4.67 -1.75
CA GLY A 355 6.64 -5.31 -1.38
C GLY A 355 7.05 -4.93 0.04
N ILE A 356 7.70 -5.84 0.76
CA ILE A 356 8.11 -5.66 2.14
C ILE A 356 9.62 -5.59 2.18
N PHE A 357 10.12 -4.41 2.55
CA PHE A 357 11.52 -4.01 2.58
C PHE A 357 11.91 -3.55 3.98
N ILE A 358 11.28 -4.13 5.01
CA ILE A 358 11.50 -3.73 6.40
C ILE A 358 12.94 -4.05 6.80
N GLY A 359 13.67 -3.04 7.29
CA GLY A 359 15.04 -3.19 7.80
C GLY A 359 16.07 -3.53 6.73
N ILE A 360 15.83 -3.19 5.46
CA ILE A 360 16.82 -3.42 4.41
C ILE A 360 18.05 -2.54 4.60
N ARG A 361 19.19 -3.02 4.09
CA ARG A 361 20.40 -2.21 3.88
C ARG A 361 20.43 -1.78 2.43
N GLY A 362 19.87 -0.62 2.13
CA GLY A 362 19.66 -0.09 0.79
C GLY A 362 20.41 1.21 0.51
N THR A 363 21.54 1.48 1.18
CA THR A 363 22.34 2.69 0.88
C THR A 363 22.71 2.74 -0.61
N GLY A 364 22.30 3.79 -1.30
CA GLY A 364 22.53 3.99 -2.74
C GLY A 364 21.76 3.03 -3.65
N VAL A 365 20.77 2.29 -3.15
CA VAL A 365 19.91 1.45 -3.99
C VAL A 365 19.11 2.31 -4.99
N ASN A 366 18.94 1.81 -6.19
CA ASN A 366 18.19 2.47 -7.25
C ASN A 366 16.81 1.82 -7.44
N PHE A 367 15.75 2.57 -7.15
CA PHE A 367 14.35 2.24 -7.41
C PHE A 367 13.73 3.17 -8.46
N ASP A 368 14.53 3.87 -9.27
CA ASP A 368 14.02 4.78 -10.30
C ASP A 368 12.96 4.11 -11.19
N SER A 369 11.88 4.83 -11.46
CA SER A 369 10.73 4.39 -12.28
C SER A 369 10.06 3.09 -11.80
N SER A 370 10.31 2.66 -10.57
CA SER A 370 9.70 1.44 -10.02
C SER A 370 8.29 1.71 -9.52
N ASN A 371 7.45 0.68 -9.53
CA ASN A 371 6.14 0.73 -8.89
C ASN A 371 6.23 0.12 -7.49
N LEU A 372 6.26 0.98 -6.49
CA LEU A 372 6.34 0.69 -5.06
C LEU A 372 5.00 0.95 -4.36
N TYR A 373 3.86 0.99 -5.06
CA TYR A 373 2.54 1.21 -4.44
C TYR A 373 2.36 0.33 -3.19
N LEU A 374 2.05 0.91 -2.03
CA LEU A 374 1.93 0.23 -0.72
C LEU A 374 3.17 -0.50 -0.20
N ALA A 375 4.36 -0.22 -0.73
CA ALA A 375 5.58 -0.86 -0.26
C ALA A 375 5.88 -0.47 1.20
N GLN A 376 6.43 -1.43 1.96
CA GLN A 376 6.72 -1.28 3.39
C GLN A 376 8.23 -1.21 3.63
N PHE A 377 8.76 -0.01 3.85
CA PHE A 377 10.16 0.28 4.21
C PHE A 377 10.32 0.68 5.69
N GLY A 378 9.28 0.58 6.52
CA GLY A 378 9.33 0.99 7.92
C GLY A 378 10.38 0.26 8.78
N ARG A 379 10.57 0.70 10.03
CA ARG A 379 11.50 0.16 11.05
C ARG A 379 12.99 0.31 10.70
N PHE A 380 13.45 1.54 10.50
CA PHE A 380 14.88 1.87 10.36
C PHE A 380 15.56 1.26 9.12
N SER A 381 14.82 1.10 8.01
CA SER A 381 15.47 0.76 6.74
C SER A 381 16.50 1.81 6.35
N GLU A 382 17.68 1.35 5.94
CA GLU A 382 18.79 2.21 5.53
C GLU A 382 18.64 2.50 4.04
N LEU A 383 18.22 3.71 3.69
CA LEU A 383 17.96 4.15 2.32
C LEU A 383 18.78 5.40 1.97
N ASN A 384 19.86 5.68 2.70
CA ASN A 384 20.70 6.85 2.45
C ASN A 384 21.17 6.88 0.99
N ALA A 385 21.09 8.04 0.36
CA ALA A 385 21.52 8.28 -1.01
C ALA A 385 20.86 7.37 -2.06
N SER A 386 19.75 6.72 -1.71
CA SER A 386 18.95 5.92 -2.64
C SER A 386 18.30 6.81 -3.71
N SER A 387 17.89 6.19 -4.81
CA SER A 387 17.19 6.87 -5.90
C SER A 387 15.80 6.27 -6.07
N PHE A 388 14.79 7.14 -6.14
CA PHE A 388 13.37 6.82 -6.36
C PHE A 388 12.80 7.70 -7.47
N LYS A 389 13.62 8.21 -8.39
CA LYS A 389 13.19 9.21 -9.38
C LYS A 389 12.07 8.64 -10.23
N ASN A 390 11.00 9.41 -10.41
CA ASN A 390 9.81 8.98 -11.16
C ASN A 390 9.12 7.70 -10.62
N ALA A 391 9.42 7.25 -9.39
CA ALA A 391 8.78 6.07 -8.81
C ALA A 391 7.34 6.35 -8.41
N LEU A 392 6.49 5.31 -8.49
CA LEU A 392 5.14 5.31 -7.95
C LEU A 392 5.18 4.73 -6.54
N MET A 393 4.93 5.55 -5.53
CA MET A 393 5.10 5.25 -4.11
C MET A 393 3.85 5.58 -3.29
N ASP A 394 2.70 5.73 -3.95
CA ASP A 394 1.39 5.92 -3.32
C ASP A 394 1.23 4.97 -2.11
N GLU A 395 0.82 5.53 -0.98
CA GLU A 395 0.51 4.80 0.27
C GLU A 395 1.64 3.93 0.85
N SER A 396 2.88 4.16 0.39
CA SER A 396 4.04 3.45 0.91
C SER A 396 4.40 3.91 2.32
N ASN A 397 5.02 3.02 3.10
CA ASN A 397 5.43 3.28 4.46
C ASN A 397 6.96 3.38 4.57
N PHE A 398 7.46 4.57 4.86
CA PHE A 398 8.85 4.92 5.15
C PHE A 398 9.04 5.36 6.62
N GLU A 399 8.13 4.99 7.52
CA GLU A 399 8.18 5.40 8.92
C GLU A 399 9.50 4.97 9.59
N ASN A 400 10.22 5.95 10.15
CA ASN A 400 11.56 5.83 10.72
C ASN A 400 12.67 5.42 9.73
N ALA A 401 12.48 5.54 8.41
CA ALA A 401 13.51 5.21 7.42
C ALA A 401 14.63 6.26 7.39
N ASN A 402 15.87 5.83 7.14
CA ASN A 402 17.01 6.73 6.97
C ASN A 402 17.25 7.04 5.49
N MET A 403 16.99 8.27 5.05
CA MET A 403 16.94 8.66 3.63
C MET A 403 17.80 9.90 3.34
N ILE A 404 18.95 10.04 4.03
CA ILE A 404 19.84 11.19 3.89
C ILE A 404 20.35 11.25 2.45
N GLY A 405 20.16 12.40 1.78
CA GLY A 405 20.63 12.62 0.42
C GLY A 405 19.91 11.79 -0.66
N SER A 406 18.77 11.17 -0.32
CA SER A 406 18.00 10.37 -1.29
C SER A 406 17.36 11.26 -2.36
N SER A 407 17.19 10.69 -3.56
CA SER A 407 16.55 11.36 -4.71
C SER A 407 15.13 10.85 -4.89
N LEU A 408 14.13 11.69 -4.62
CA LEU A 408 12.70 11.46 -4.81
C LEU A 408 12.10 12.45 -5.82
N ASN A 409 12.91 13.05 -6.71
CA ASN A 409 12.39 14.02 -7.67
C ASN A 409 11.41 13.36 -8.65
N ASN A 410 10.32 14.06 -8.93
CA ASN A 410 9.21 13.61 -9.78
C ASN A 410 8.49 12.34 -9.29
N THR A 411 8.57 11.96 -8.01
CA THR A 411 7.81 10.81 -7.48
C THR A 411 6.32 11.11 -7.36
N ILE A 412 5.50 10.06 -7.43
CA ILE A 412 4.10 10.11 -6.99
C ILE A 412 4.00 9.32 -5.69
N ALA A 413 3.95 10.00 -4.55
CA ALA A 413 3.97 9.40 -3.22
C ALA A 413 2.80 9.92 -2.37
N ARG A 414 1.59 9.94 -2.93
CA ARG A 414 0.39 10.43 -2.23
C ARG A 414 0.04 9.50 -1.07
N SER A 415 -0.44 10.08 0.04
CA SER A 415 -0.80 9.34 1.25
C SER A 415 0.30 8.43 1.80
N ALA A 416 1.57 8.69 1.46
CA ALA A 416 2.70 7.92 1.98
C ALA A 416 3.00 8.34 3.42
N ASN A 417 3.52 7.40 4.22
CA ASN A 417 3.90 7.64 5.60
C ASN A 417 5.43 7.78 5.70
N PHE A 418 5.93 9.00 5.89
CA PHE A 418 7.34 9.32 6.13
C PHE A 418 7.61 9.70 7.60
N LYS A 419 6.68 9.44 8.52
CA LYS A 419 6.80 9.86 9.92
C LYS A 419 8.14 9.45 10.53
N ASN A 420 8.80 10.40 11.21
CA ASN A 420 10.14 10.24 11.80
C ASN A 420 11.28 9.87 10.81
N ALA A 421 11.06 9.92 9.50
CA ALA A 421 12.15 9.67 8.54
C ALA A 421 13.18 10.81 8.54
N THR A 422 14.42 10.49 8.17
CA THR A 422 15.49 11.49 7.96
C THR A 422 15.68 11.75 6.47
N LEU A 423 15.38 12.96 6.02
CA LEU A 423 15.44 13.40 4.62
C LEU A 423 16.39 14.60 4.44
N ASN A 424 17.44 14.67 5.28
CA ASN A 424 18.46 15.72 5.20
C ASN A 424 19.11 15.75 3.81
N GLY A 425 19.07 16.89 3.14
CA GLY A 425 19.59 17.03 1.77
C GLY A 425 18.92 16.14 0.73
N ALA A 426 17.75 15.58 1.02
CA ALA A 426 17.00 14.82 0.03
C ALA A 426 16.44 15.76 -1.04
N ASN A 427 16.39 15.27 -2.28
CA ASN A 427 15.79 16.00 -3.39
C ASN A 427 14.41 15.43 -3.67
N LEU A 428 13.34 16.18 -3.36
CA LEU A 428 11.96 15.79 -3.62
C LEU A 428 11.31 16.64 -4.72
N SER A 429 12.09 17.42 -5.47
CA SER A 429 11.58 18.42 -6.42
C SER A 429 10.56 17.83 -7.40
N ASN A 430 9.51 18.60 -7.69
CA ASN A 430 8.41 18.22 -8.59
C ASN A 430 7.61 16.95 -8.19
N GLY A 431 7.78 16.43 -6.98
CA GLY A 431 7.00 15.28 -6.51
C GLY A 431 5.57 15.65 -6.10
N ASP A 432 4.66 14.67 -6.19
CA ASP A 432 3.32 14.74 -5.62
C ASP A 432 3.26 13.95 -4.31
N PHE A 433 3.13 14.67 -3.21
CA PHE A 433 3.06 14.13 -1.85
C PHE A 433 1.71 14.39 -1.18
N THR A 434 0.67 14.68 -1.95
CA THR A 434 -0.67 15.00 -1.42
C THR A 434 -1.08 14.03 -0.32
N SER A 435 -1.55 14.55 0.82
CA SER A 435 -2.02 13.77 1.99
C SER A 435 -0.98 12.88 2.69
N SER A 436 0.31 13.06 2.43
CA SER A 436 1.37 12.28 3.10
C SER A 436 1.64 12.74 4.54
N ASP A 437 2.08 11.82 5.39
CA ASP A 437 2.49 12.12 6.77
C ASP A 437 4.01 12.31 6.85
N PHE A 438 4.45 13.55 7.06
CA PHE A 438 5.84 13.93 7.31
C PHE A 438 6.05 14.40 8.77
N SER A 439 5.22 13.96 9.70
CA SER A 439 5.36 14.32 11.11
C SER A 439 6.75 13.95 11.63
N LYS A 440 7.40 14.88 12.34
CA LYS A 440 8.73 14.71 12.96
C LYS A 440 9.86 14.40 11.96
N VAL A 441 9.65 14.66 10.67
CA VAL A 441 10.69 14.46 9.65
C VAL A 441 11.76 15.53 9.74
N ASN A 442 13.01 15.13 9.53
CA ASN A 442 14.11 16.08 9.36
C ASN A 442 14.34 16.37 7.88
N PHE A 443 13.91 17.54 7.41
CA PHE A 443 14.13 18.02 6.05
C PHE A 443 15.34 18.94 5.93
N THR A 444 16.22 19.07 6.93
CA THR A 444 17.28 20.09 6.89
C THR A 444 18.03 20.09 5.55
N GLN A 445 18.04 21.24 4.88
CA GLN A 445 18.62 21.46 3.54
C GLN A 445 18.00 20.66 2.38
N ALA A 446 16.83 20.04 2.52
CA ALA A 446 16.16 19.34 1.43
C ALA A 446 15.66 20.30 0.32
N GLU A 447 15.39 19.73 -0.86
CA GLU A 447 14.76 20.42 -2.00
C GLU A 447 13.30 19.99 -2.14
N LEU A 448 12.36 20.92 -1.93
CA LEU A 448 10.91 20.76 -2.13
C LEU A 448 10.41 21.66 -3.28
N ASN A 449 11.28 22.13 -4.17
CA ASN A 449 10.84 23.05 -5.20
C ASN A 449 9.82 22.40 -6.15
N SER A 450 8.74 23.13 -6.44
CA SER A 450 7.62 22.69 -7.28
C SER A 450 6.89 21.43 -6.81
N THR A 451 6.96 21.06 -5.52
CA THR A 451 6.21 19.91 -5.00
C THR A 451 4.74 20.23 -4.77
N ASN A 452 3.86 19.24 -4.95
CA ASN A 452 2.50 19.29 -4.42
C ASN A 452 2.47 18.65 -3.02
N MET A 453 2.24 19.46 -2.00
CA MET A 453 2.21 19.04 -0.60
C MET A 453 0.86 19.31 0.06
N ARG A 454 -0.22 19.44 -0.73
CA ARG A 454 -1.54 19.70 -0.19
C ARG A 454 -1.98 18.61 0.79
N TYR A 455 -2.64 19.00 1.87
CA TYR A 455 -3.13 18.08 2.92
C TYR A 455 -2.04 17.25 3.61
N THR A 456 -0.75 17.54 3.42
CA THR A 456 0.32 16.84 4.13
C THR A 456 0.35 17.20 5.61
N ILE A 457 0.81 16.26 6.44
CA ILE A 457 1.01 16.48 7.87
C ILE A 457 2.48 16.80 8.13
N LEU A 458 2.77 17.98 8.69
CA LEU A 458 4.12 18.48 8.97
C LEU A 458 4.37 18.71 10.47
N THR A 459 3.51 18.19 11.35
CA THR A 459 3.62 18.35 12.80
C THR A 459 5.02 17.98 13.30
N GLU A 460 5.69 18.90 14.00
CA GLU A 460 7.05 18.73 14.53
C GLU A 460 8.15 18.46 13.48
N ALA A 461 7.90 18.69 12.19
CA ALA A 461 8.94 18.55 11.17
C ALA A 461 10.00 19.66 11.28
N ASN A 462 11.24 19.37 10.89
CA ASN A 462 12.31 20.36 10.82
C ASN A 462 12.52 20.85 9.39
N LEU A 463 12.09 22.07 9.11
CA LEU A 463 12.18 22.72 7.78
C LEU A 463 13.37 23.68 7.62
N GLN A 464 14.43 23.53 8.41
CA GLN A 464 15.61 24.38 8.36
C GLN A 464 16.29 24.37 6.97
N ASP A 465 16.36 25.53 6.33
CA ASP A 465 17.02 25.76 5.03
C ASP A 465 16.49 24.90 3.88
N VAL A 466 15.23 24.46 4.00
CA VAL A 466 14.49 23.76 2.95
C VAL A 466 14.11 24.73 1.84
N ASN A 467 14.37 24.34 0.59
CA ASN A 467 13.95 25.12 -0.56
C ASN A 467 12.50 24.77 -0.92
N VAL A 468 11.58 25.71 -0.69
CA VAL A 468 10.14 25.57 -0.98
C VAL A 468 9.70 26.38 -2.20
N SER A 469 10.63 26.73 -3.11
CA SER A 469 10.30 27.51 -4.31
C SER A 469 9.18 26.86 -5.12
N ASN A 470 8.09 27.59 -5.40
CA ASN A 470 6.92 27.07 -6.14
C ASN A 470 6.22 25.85 -5.50
N ALA A 471 6.47 25.53 -4.23
CA ALA A 471 5.79 24.42 -3.56
C ALA A 471 4.34 24.80 -3.24
N ASP A 472 3.40 23.87 -3.45
CA ASP A 472 2.00 24.03 -3.01
C ASP A 472 1.83 23.45 -1.60
N LEU A 473 1.88 24.31 -0.60
CA LEU A 473 1.76 24.02 0.82
C LEU A 473 0.36 24.38 1.38
N ARG A 474 -0.64 24.54 0.51
CA ARG A 474 -2.02 24.80 0.95
C ARG A 474 -2.57 23.62 1.73
N ASP A 475 -3.39 23.92 2.73
CA ASP A 475 -4.10 22.94 3.53
C ASP A 475 -3.17 21.94 4.25
N THR A 476 -1.90 22.31 4.44
CA THR A 476 -0.94 21.53 5.23
C THR A 476 -1.31 21.58 6.71
N ILE A 477 -1.20 20.43 7.38
CA ILE A 477 -1.56 20.27 8.79
C ILE A 477 -0.30 20.41 9.63
N GLY A 478 -0.32 21.32 10.61
CA GLY A 478 0.80 21.52 11.54
C GLY A 478 1.93 22.41 11.02
N LEU A 479 1.81 22.99 9.83
CA LEU A 479 2.71 24.05 9.35
C LEU A 479 2.39 25.36 10.10
N ASP A 480 3.38 25.93 10.77
CA ASP A 480 3.28 27.24 11.42
C ASP A 480 4.24 28.27 10.81
N GLN A 481 4.09 29.54 11.21
CA GLN A 481 4.91 30.63 10.71
C GLN A 481 6.40 30.45 11.03
N LYS A 482 6.72 29.92 12.21
CA LYS A 482 8.11 29.71 12.65
C LYS A 482 8.81 28.64 11.81
N MET A 483 8.09 27.60 11.39
CA MET A 483 8.57 26.60 10.46
C MET A 483 8.80 27.21 9.09
N LEU A 484 7.85 28.01 8.59
CA LEU A 484 7.96 28.67 7.29
C LEU A 484 9.13 29.67 7.24
N ASP A 485 9.37 30.45 8.29
CA ASP A 485 10.47 31.42 8.39
C ASP A 485 11.87 30.77 8.33
N LYS A 486 11.97 29.47 8.64
CA LYS A 486 13.21 28.70 8.53
C LYS A 486 13.47 28.15 7.13
N THR A 487 12.48 28.17 6.25
CA THR A 487 12.64 27.77 4.85
C THR A 487 13.35 28.85 4.03
N CYS A 488 13.63 28.55 2.78
CA CYS A 488 14.06 29.51 1.78
C CYS A 488 13.28 29.28 0.48
N PHE A 489 13.22 30.30 -0.39
CA PHE A 489 12.65 30.16 -1.73
C PHE A 489 13.21 31.21 -2.69
N SER A 490 13.13 30.96 -3.99
CA SER A 490 13.45 31.93 -5.02
C SER A 490 12.39 33.04 -5.06
N PRO A 491 12.75 34.33 -4.97
CA PRO A 491 11.78 35.43 -5.01
C PRO A 491 10.90 35.45 -6.27
N LYS A 492 11.37 34.84 -7.37
CA LYS A 492 10.60 34.71 -8.61
C LYS A 492 9.47 33.68 -8.50
N ASN A 493 9.64 32.70 -7.61
CA ASN A 493 8.81 31.51 -7.48
C ASN A 493 8.51 31.24 -6.00
N PRO A 494 7.73 32.09 -5.31
CA PRO A 494 7.36 31.86 -3.92
C PRO A 494 6.51 30.58 -3.76
N PRO A 495 6.49 29.97 -2.56
CA PRO A 495 5.54 28.90 -2.26
C PRO A 495 4.10 29.43 -2.26
N ILE A 496 3.13 28.52 -2.32
CA ILE A 496 1.71 28.81 -2.13
C ILE A 496 1.31 28.26 -0.75
N VAL A 497 0.73 29.10 0.11
CA VAL A 497 0.32 28.72 1.48
C VAL A 497 -1.13 29.13 1.75
N SER A 498 -1.81 28.45 2.68
CA SER A 498 -3.12 28.86 3.17
C SER A 498 -3.01 29.97 4.22
N ALA A 499 -3.98 30.89 4.26
CA ALA A 499 -4.09 31.87 5.34
C ALA A 499 -4.23 31.15 6.71
N PRO A 500 -3.65 31.68 7.81
CA PRO A 500 -3.07 33.02 7.97
C PRO A 500 -1.54 33.11 7.75
N LEU A 501 -0.89 32.14 7.12
CA LEU A 501 0.57 32.14 6.94
C LEU A 501 1.04 33.26 6.01
N ILE A 502 2.18 33.87 6.34
CA ILE A 502 2.78 34.98 5.60
C ILE A 502 4.12 34.52 5.00
N ILE A 503 4.31 34.79 3.72
CA ILE A 503 5.53 34.44 3.00
C ILE A 503 6.58 35.54 3.23
N ASN A 504 7.57 35.25 4.06
CA ASN A 504 8.71 36.15 4.31
C ASN A 504 9.87 35.80 3.36
N ALA A 505 10.30 36.75 2.53
CA ALA A 505 11.33 36.52 1.52
C ALA A 505 12.69 36.17 2.15
N ARG A 506 13.08 34.90 2.04
CA ARG A 506 14.44 34.41 2.34
C ARG A 506 14.97 33.65 1.13
N SER A 507 15.83 34.31 0.36
CA SER A 507 16.36 33.69 -0.87
C SER A 507 17.22 32.47 -0.54
N CYS A 508 16.99 31.34 -1.19
CA CYS A 508 17.86 30.16 -1.03
C CYS A 508 19.30 30.42 -1.48
N TYR A 509 19.45 31.31 -2.45
CA TYR A 509 20.71 31.77 -3.01
C TYR A 509 20.47 33.17 -3.58
N ASN A 510 21.44 34.07 -3.45
CA ASN A 510 21.33 35.46 -3.90
C ASN A 510 22.15 35.74 -5.17
N ASN A 511 22.98 34.79 -5.60
CA ASN A 511 23.74 34.83 -6.85
C ASN A 511 24.07 33.41 -7.33
N GLU A 512 24.64 33.30 -8.53
CA GLU A 512 25.00 32.02 -9.15
C GLU A 512 26.04 31.24 -8.33
N SER A 513 26.98 31.91 -7.68
CA SER A 513 27.99 31.27 -6.82
C SER A 513 27.33 30.56 -5.62
N LYS A 514 26.42 31.23 -4.91
CA LYS A 514 25.65 30.63 -3.81
C LYS A 514 24.72 29.51 -4.28
N HIS A 515 24.20 29.62 -5.51
CA HIS A 515 23.45 28.53 -6.12
C HIS A 515 24.35 27.28 -6.32
N LYS A 516 25.56 27.47 -6.87
CA LYS A 516 26.55 26.39 -7.02
C LYS A 516 26.96 25.80 -5.67
N GLU A 517 27.22 26.63 -4.66
CA GLU A 517 27.51 26.16 -3.29
C GLU A 517 26.40 25.27 -2.73
N ARG A 518 25.13 25.65 -2.94
CA ARG A 518 23.99 24.82 -2.52
C ARG A 518 23.95 23.50 -3.27
N GLN A 519 24.18 23.50 -4.59
CA GLN A 519 24.27 22.27 -5.38
C GLN A 519 25.41 21.36 -4.89
N ILE A 520 26.58 21.92 -4.59
CA ILE A 520 27.71 21.19 -4.00
C ILE A 520 27.31 20.60 -2.65
N MET A 521 26.61 21.36 -1.81
CA MET A 521 26.12 20.88 -0.51
C MET A 521 25.14 19.71 -0.67
N GLN A 522 24.22 19.76 -1.63
CA GLN A 522 23.32 18.62 -1.92
C GLN A 522 24.12 17.36 -2.31
N HIS A 523 25.14 17.50 -3.14
CA HIS A 523 26.03 16.39 -3.49
C HIS A 523 26.82 15.90 -2.28
N ALA A 524 27.33 16.81 -1.45
CA ALA A 524 28.06 16.46 -0.23
C ALA A 524 27.19 15.67 0.75
N LEU A 525 25.93 16.06 0.97
CA LEU A 525 25.00 15.33 1.83
C LEU A 525 24.70 13.92 1.29
N LYS A 526 24.61 13.76 -0.02
CA LYS A 526 24.51 12.44 -0.65
C LYS A 526 25.76 11.58 -0.39
N VAL A 527 26.95 12.16 -0.52
CA VAL A 527 28.21 11.48 -0.21
C VAL A 527 28.31 11.14 1.28
N VAL A 528 27.91 12.03 2.19
CA VAL A 528 27.87 11.78 3.64
C VAL A 528 26.91 10.63 3.97
N GLY A 529 25.72 10.63 3.35
CA GLY A 529 24.74 9.55 3.49
C GLY A 529 25.33 8.18 3.10
N MET A 530 26.14 8.13 2.03
CA MET A 530 26.86 6.92 1.63
C MET A 530 28.01 6.57 2.59
N MET A 531 28.91 7.52 2.85
CA MET A 531 30.15 7.31 3.62
C MET A 531 29.89 6.89 5.06
N SER A 532 28.81 7.39 5.68
CA SER A 532 28.41 7.01 7.05
C SER A 532 28.13 5.52 7.24
N ILE A 533 27.81 4.80 6.16
CA ILE A 533 27.46 3.37 6.20
C ILE A 533 28.46 2.53 5.39
N LEU A 534 28.87 3.00 4.21
CA LEU A 534 29.67 2.21 3.26
C LEU A 534 31.18 2.36 3.42
N ASN A 535 31.68 3.40 4.08
CA ASN A 535 33.09 3.84 3.96
C ASN A 535 33.54 3.98 2.48
N GLY A 536 32.63 4.42 1.62
CA GLY A 536 32.79 4.46 0.18
C GLY A 536 31.61 5.12 -0.52
N PHE A 537 31.54 4.98 -1.85
CA PHE A 537 30.43 5.47 -2.67
C PHE A 537 29.96 4.41 -3.66
N CYS A 538 28.75 4.59 -4.19
CA CYS A 538 28.22 3.70 -5.21
C CYS A 538 28.70 4.11 -6.61
N ASP A 539 29.24 3.16 -7.37
CA ASP A 539 29.50 3.29 -8.80
C ASP A 539 29.03 2.03 -9.54
N LYS A 540 28.24 2.21 -10.60
CA LYS A 540 27.73 1.14 -11.48
C LYS A 540 27.25 -0.13 -10.75
N GLY A 541 26.42 0.02 -9.72
CA GLY A 541 25.85 -1.13 -9.02
C GLY A 541 26.72 -1.71 -7.89
N LYS A 542 27.88 -1.10 -7.62
CA LYS A 542 28.90 -1.63 -6.70
C LYS A 542 29.37 -0.58 -5.71
N VAL A 543 29.81 -1.04 -4.54
CA VAL A 543 30.48 -0.20 -3.54
C VAL A 543 31.94 -0.02 -3.94
N ILE A 544 32.37 1.23 -4.11
CA ILE A 544 33.76 1.62 -4.24
C ILE A 544 34.23 2.16 -2.91
N ASN A 545 35.15 1.43 -2.27
CA ASN A 545 35.71 1.85 -0.99
C ASN A 545 36.52 3.13 -1.16
N ARG A 546 36.43 4.02 -0.17
CA ARG A 546 37.31 5.19 -0.11
C ARG A 546 38.77 4.72 -0.02
N PRO A 547 39.72 5.40 -0.67
CA PRO A 547 41.14 5.17 -0.43
C PRO A 547 41.46 5.25 1.07
N PRO A 548 42.37 4.41 1.59
CA PRO A 548 42.82 4.52 2.97
C PRO A 548 43.40 5.92 3.21
N ASP A 549 43.20 6.47 4.40
CA ASP A 549 43.82 7.74 4.79
C ASP A 549 45.34 7.62 4.65
N ILE A 550 45.91 8.43 3.75
CA ILE A 550 47.36 8.56 3.67
C ILE A 550 47.77 9.28 4.96
N PRO A 551 48.66 8.70 5.80
CA PRO A 551 49.17 9.41 6.97
C PRO A 551 49.77 10.73 6.49
N SER A 552 49.32 11.82 7.09
CA SER A 552 49.68 13.20 6.75
C SER A 552 51.17 13.32 6.43
N ARG A 553 51.52 13.47 5.15
CA ARG A 553 52.84 13.92 4.74
C ARG A 553 52.81 15.45 4.80
N PRO A 554 53.61 16.09 5.69
CA PRO A 554 53.67 17.55 5.78
C PRO A 554 54.18 18.23 4.50
N ASP A 555 54.75 17.46 3.57
CA ASP A 555 55.52 17.98 2.44
C ASP A 555 54.73 18.12 1.13
N LEU A 556 53.42 17.84 1.15
CA LEU A 556 52.55 17.96 -0.03
C LEU A 556 51.73 19.25 0.04
N ASN A 557 52.35 20.37 -0.35
CA ASN A 557 51.63 21.53 -0.86
C ASN A 557 50.95 21.13 -2.18
N ILE A 558 49.75 20.57 -2.09
CA ILE A 558 48.92 20.32 -3.26
C ILE A 558 48.22 21.65 -3.57
N GLU A 559 48.81 22.45 -4.45
CA GLU A 559 48.04 23.41 -5.22
C GLU A 559 47.05 22.60 -6.07
N ILE A 560 45.76 22.73 -5.77
CA ILE A 560 44.67 22.19 -6.59
C ILE A 560 44.48 23.16 -7.76
N PRO A 561 44.84 22.81 -9.01
CA PRO A 561 44.54 23.67 -10.14
C PRO A 561 43.04 23.54 -10.44
N ILE A 562 42.27 24.54 -10.07
CA ILE A 562 40.87 24.65 -10.50
C ILE A 562 40.90 25.06 -11.98
N SER A 563 40.77 24.07 -12.87
CA SER A 563 40.45 24.29 -14.28
C SER A 563 38.96 24.64 -14.40
N SER A 564 38.66 25.83 -14.88
CA SER A 564 37.31 26.42 -14.96
C SER A 564 36.39 25.81 -16.03
N ASN A 565 36.73 24.66 -16.62
CA ASN A 565 36.02 24.13 -17.79
C ASN A 565 35.30 22.79 -17.60
N ASP A 566 35.29 22.19 -16.41
CA ASP A 566 34.48 21.00 -16.12
C ASP A 566 33.68 21.17 -14.81
N ILE A 567 32.78 22.16 -14.78
CA ILE A 567 31.71 22.30 -13.76
C ILE A 567 30.39 22.67 -14.43
#